data_AF-A0A350MPV4-F1
#
_entry.id   AF-A0A350MPV4-F1
#
_cell.length_a   1.000
_cell.length_b   1.000
_cell.length_c   1.000
_cell.angle_alpha   90.00
_cell.angle_beta   90.00
_cell.angle_gamma   90.00
#
_symmetry.space_group_name_H-M   'P 1'
#
loop_
_entity.id
_entity.type
_entity.pdbx_description
1 polymer ?
#
loop_
_entity_poly.entity_id
_entity_poly.type
_entity_poly.pdbx_seq_one_letter_code
_entity_poly.pdbx_strand_id
1 'polypeptide(L)'
;VFAQQDSINFIHAIPVDIQSNSIIVEWQTPEEVLSGVYYTMEGKNSSNFMVASAPVRNHTYHIPAFYPSQLIYVLPFQFIGSDTLWGDTLVLMSRSASSGKIRVYFTRPVDPNVATGPQAIYLPGTAADTVIKLIHQAKKSIDLAIYNMNIDGIAYALNQAKERGVRVRVIYDGSTTNSSIYVLQGVPMLASPTSSSYGIMHNKFMVIDCDTDNPNDAILFTGSMNFTSTQVTEDANNILIIQDKSLALAYRIEFEEMWGGSGSQPNSSASRFGPYKKNNTPHYFNVGGIPIESWFSPSDGVNSKIIAAINSSNTSLFIPTNLITRDDLANAIAKRRQNEVLCRVVVDNDASCSDQVVAILTEALGTNFRETTESGILHHKVLIADALQTDSNPVVLTGSHNWSNNAETRNDENTLILYDADIANLYYQEFSQRFKQSRAIAPNPVLDLGPDISVCAGQKVLLDAGTGFSSYSWSNGSTASQIIVDTSGIGLGNITISCTVNNVYGTQTDQITITFFACTGIEDNYTKNHLLIYPNPCREFFRIQLPPDAKPQFIEIYNIQGQMVMQQTTRLVGNSLEINVSELNPGIYIVRVLAGNKVYVVRLLKQ
;
A
#
# COMPACT_ATOMS: atom_id res chain seq x y z
N VAL A 1 -1.08 -16.10 19.06
CA VAL A 1 -1.20 -15.25 20.26
C VAL A 1 -0.86 -13.83 19.83
N PHE A 2 -1.87 -13.02 19.52
CA PHE A 2 -1.67 -11.65 19.06
C PHE A 2 -1.36 -10.76 20.27
N ALA A 3 -0.22 -10.08 20.25
CA ALA A 3 0.06 -8.97 21.14
C ALA A 3 -0.22 -7.68 20.37
N GLN A 4 -1.24 -6.94 20.80
CA GLN A 4 -1.42 -5.53 20.46
C GLN A 4 -1.81 -4.81 21.75
N GLN A 5 -1.12 -3.70 22.01
CA GLN A 5 -1.18 -2.89 23.22
C GLN A 5 -2.59 -2.43 23.59
N ASP A 6 -2.79 -2.32 24.90
CA ASP A 6 -3.99 -1.91 25.61
C ASP A 6 -4.68 -0.65 25.06
N SER A 7 -5.90 -0.82 24.52
CA SER A 7 -7.10 -0.11 25.01
C SER A 7 -8.40 -0.73 24.49
N ILE A 8 -9.20 -1.20 25.46
CA ILE A 8 -10.68 -1.34 25.49
C ILE A 8 -11.33 -2.35 24.54
N ASN A 9 -12.00 -3.35 25.15
CA ASN A 9 -12.84 -4.39 24.57
C ASN A 9 -13.74 -3.91 23.41
N PHE A 10 -13.55 -4.45 22.21
CA PHE A 10 -14.47 -4.27 21.09
C PHE A 10 -15.16 -5.61 20.76
N ILE A 11 -16.48 -5.59 20.65
CA ILE A 11 -17.26 -6.69 20.08
C ILE A 11 -16.99 -6.68 18.56
N HIS A 12 -16.12 -7.58 18.10
CA HIS A 12 -15.86 -7.77 16.67
C HIS A 12 -16.59 -9.02 16.17
N ALA A 13 -17.91 -8.87 15.95
CA ALA A 13 -18.75 -9.94 15.46
C ALA A 13 -18.55 -10.20 13.97
N ILE A 14 -18.41 -11.46 13.59
CA ILE A 14 -18.24 -11.90 12.21
C ILE A 14 -19.26 -13.01 11.88
N PRO A 15 -19.81 -13.04 10.65
CA PRO A 15 -20.59 -14.17 10.19
C PRO A 15 -19.65 -15.33 9.83
N VAL A 16 -19.94 -16.53 10.31
CA VAL A 16 -19.09 -17.73 10.09
C VAL A 16 -19.77 -18.81 9.27
N ASP A 17 -21.10 -18.82 9.24
CA ASP A 17 -21.89 -19.75 8.42
C ASP A 17 -23.09 -19.00 7.81
N ILE A 18 -23.04 -18.80 6.50
CA ILE A 18 -24.06 -18.06 5.74
C ILE A 18 -24.84 -19.06 4.90
N GLN A 19 -26.07 -19.35 5.33
CA GLN A 19 -27.02 -20.22 4.66
C GLN A 19 -28.19 -19.41 4.10
N SER A 20 -29.04 -20.04 3.29
CA SER A 20 -30.19 -19.37 2.67
C SER A 20 -31.32 -19.08 3.66
N ASN A 21 -31.35 -19.78 4.80
CA ASN A 21 -32.37 -19.69 5.83
C ASN A 21 -31.82 -19.30 7.22
N SER A 22 -30.51 -19.10 7.36
CA SER A 22 -29.89 -18.66 8.61
C SER A 22 -28.49 -18.12 8.41
N ILE A 23 -28.03 -17.28 9.33
CA ILE A 23 -26.64 -16.82 9.43
C ILE A 23 -26.17 -17.03 10.86
N ILE A 24 -25.01 -17.66 11.05
CA ILE A 24 -24.35 -17.75 12.36
C ILE A 24 -23.40 -16.55 12.51
N VAL A 25 -23.57 -15.81 13.59
CA VAL A 25 -22.71 -14.69 13.98
C VAL A 25 -21.94 -15.06 15.25
N GLU A 26 -20.63 -14.83 15.22
CA GLU A 26 -19.73 -15.16 16.33
C GLU A 26 -18.79 -14.02 16.72
N TRP A 27 -18.46 -13.95 18.01
CA TRP A 27 -17.34 -13.15 18.51
C TRP A 27 -16.76 -13.74 19.80
N GLN A 28 -15.59 -13.24 20.19
CA GLN A 28 -14.92 -13.65 21.41
C GLN A 28 -14.68 -12.48 22.36
N THR A 29 -14.68 -12.76 23.65
CA THR A 29 -14.37 -11.81 24.72
C THR A 29 -13.23 -12.35 25.60
N PRO A 30 -12.39 -11.46 26.17
CA PRO A 30 -11.27 -11.89 27.02
C PRO A 30 -11.73 -12.53 28.34
N GLU A 31 -12.96 -12.23 28.77
CA GLU A 31 -13.59 -12.72 29.99
C GLU A 31 -14.99 -13.29 29.69
N GLU A 32 -15.53 -14.07 30.62
CA GLU A 32 -16.88 -14.60 30.52
C GLU A 32 -17.90 -13.48 30.78
N VAL A 33 -18.71 -13.17 29.77
CA VAL A 33 -19.73 -12.11 29.85
C VAL A 33 -21.05 -12.60 29.30
N LEU A 34 -22.16 -11.99 29.73
CA LEU A 34 -23.42 -12.18 29.03
C LEU A 34 -23.42 -11.37 27.75
N SER A 35 -24.11 -11.87 26.75
CA SER A 35 -24.24 -11.23 25.45
C SER A 35 -25.64 -11.33 24.90
N GLY A 36 -25.89 -10.59 23.82
CA GLY A 36 -27.08 -10.74 23.00
C GLY A 36 -26.89 -10.12 21.63
N VAL A 37 -27.92 -10.27 20.81
CA VAL A 37 -28.03 -9.61 19.51
C VAL A 37 -29.43 -9.05 19.37
N TYR A 38 -29.53 -7.82 18.85
CA TYR A 38 -30.74 -7.35 18.20
C TYR A 38 -30.62 -7.62 16.71
N TYR A 39 -31.71 -8.05 16.08
CA TYR A 39 -31.71 -8.19 14.63
C TYR A 39 -33.04 -7.75 14.02
N THR A 40 -32.95 -7.19 12.82
CA THR A 40 -34.09 -6.83 11.99
C THR A 40 -33.81 -7.17 10.53
N MET A 41 -34.86 -7.21 9.73
CA MET A 41 -34.79 -7.49 8.31
C MET A 41 -35.29 -6.28 7.55
N GLU A 42 -34.80 -6.10 6.33
CA GLU A 42 -35.28 -5.03 5.46
C GLU A 42 -36.82 -5.08 5.32
N GLY A 43 -37.46 -3.91 5.46
CA GLY A 43 -38.92 -3.76 5.38
C GLY A 43 -39.70 -4.26 6.60
N LYS A 44 -39.05 -4.61 7.73
CA LYS A 44 -39.70 -5.00 8.99
C LYS A 44 -39.50 -3.94 10.08
N ASN A 45 -40.60 -3.56 10.73
CA ASN A 45 -40.61 -2.59 11.84
C ASN A 45 -40.37 -3.24 13.22
N SER A 46 -40.33 -4.56 13.30
CA SER A 46 -40.13 -5.30 14.56
C SER A 46 -38.67 -5.74 14.70
N SER A 47 -37.98 -5.24 15.72
CA SER A 47 -36.69 -5.77 16.15
C SER A 47 -36.91 -7.04 16.97
N ASN A 48 -36.19 -8.10 16.62
CA ASN A 48 -36.09 -9.31 17.43
C ASN A 48 -34.84 -9.23 18.31
N PHE A 49 -34.82 -9.98 19.41
CA PHE A 49 -33.65 -10.03 20.29
C PHE A 49 -33.37 -11.48 20.74
N MET A 50 -32.10 -11.78 20.94
CA MET A 50 -31.62 -13.03 21.55
C MET A 50 -30.58 -12.68 22.62
N VAL A 51 -30.55 -13.42 23.73
CA VAL A 51 -29.62 -13.21 24.84
C VAL A 51 -29.07 -14.55 25.30
N ALA A 52 -27.78 -14.62 25.59
CA ALA A 52 -27.12 -15.81 26.12
C ALA A 52 -27.73 -16.23 27.46
N SER A 53 -27.85 -17.54 27.68
CA SER A 53 -28.39 -18.09 28.94
C SER A 53 -27.38 -18.09 30.10
N ALA A 54 -26.08 -17.93 29.79
CA ALA A 54 -24.99 -17.90 30.76
C ALA A 54 -23.81 -17.06 30.23
N PRO A 55 -22.96 -16.51 31.11
CA PRO A 55 -21.73 -15.86 30.69
C PRO A 55 -20.79 -16.83 29.97
N VAL A 56 -20.23 -16.43 28.84
CA VAL A 56 -19.28 -17.23 28.05
C VAL A 56 -18.21 -16.33 27.43
N ARG A 57 -17.10 -16.94 26.99
CA ARG A 57 -16.06 -16.24 26.19
C ARG A 57 -16.33 -16.26 24.70
N ASN A 58 -16.96 -17.33 24.21
CA ASN A 58 -17.28 -17.53 22.80
C ASN A 58 -18.79 -17.35 22.64
N HIS A 59 -19.18 -16.34 21.88
CA HIS A 59 -20.56 -15.95 21.68
C HIS A 59 -20.99 -16.41 20.29
N THR A 60 -22.09 -17.16 20.21
CA THR A 60 -22.62 -17.69 18.94
C THR A 60 -24.13 -17.46 18.89
N TYR A 61 -24.60 -16.83 17.81
CA TYR A 61 -26.02 -16.55 17.60
C TYR A 61 -26.49 -17.00 16.21
N HIS A 62 -27.58 -17.76 16.17
CA HIS A 62 -28.20 -18.24 14.94
C HIS A 62 -29.30 -17.26 14.51
N ILE A 63 -28.98 -16.38 13.57
CA ILE A 63 -29.92 -15.39 13.05
C ILE A 63 -30.77 -16.03 11.95
N PRO A 64 -32.11 -16.11 12.09
CA PRO A 64 -32.95 -16.69 11.07
C PRO A 64 -33.01 -15.79 9.83
N ALA A 65 -33.06 -16.40 8.65
CA ALA A 65 -33.44 -15.77 7.40
C ALA A 65 -34.68 -16.48 6.85
N PHE A 66 -35.67 -15.72 6.39
CA PHE A 66 -36.92 -16.30 5.87
C PHE A 66 -36.85 -16.60 4.38
N TYR A 67 -35.91 -15.98 3.66
CA TYR A 67 -35.73 -16.15 2.22
C TYR A 67 -34.24 -16.06 1.84
N PRO A 68 -33.81 -16.70 0.74
CA PRO A 68 -32.49 -16.47 0.14
C PRO A 68 -32.29 -15.01 -0.27
N SER A 69 -31.05 -14.51 -0.23
CA SER A 69 -30.71 -13.12 -0.58
C SER A 69 -31.49 -12.06 0.21
N GLN A 70 -31.74 -12.33 1.50
CA GLN A 70 -32.42 -11.42 2.42
C GLN A 70 -31.40 -10.57 3.18
N LEU A 71 -31.57 -9.24 3.12
CA LEU A 71 -30.79 -8.27 3.89
C LEU A 71 -31.22 -8.27 5.37
N ILE A 72 -30.24 -8.42 6.26
CA ILE A 72 -30.41 -8.56 7.71
C ILE A 72 -29.45 -7.61 8.41
N TYR A 73 -29.94 -6.88 9.41
CA TYR A 73 -29.14 -6.01 10.26
C TYR A 73 -29.01 -6.65 11.64
N VAL A 74 -27.79 -6.78 12.15
CA VAL A 74 -27.52 -7.38 13.46
C VAL A 74 -26.70 -6.42 14.30
N LEU A 75 -27.18 -6.10 15.50
CA LEU A 75 -26.49 -5.27 16.48
C LEU A 75 -26.12 -6.14 17.69
N PRO A 76 -24.86 -6.59 17.80
CA PRO A 76 -24.40 -7.38 18.93
C PRO A 76 -24.13 -6.49 20.14
N PHE A 77 -24.33 -7.05 21.33
CA PHE A 77 -24.01 -6.39 22.60
C PHE A 77 -23.55 -7.40 23.65
N GLN A 78 -22.84 -6.91 24.65
CA GLN A 78 -22.43 -7.67 25.82
C GLN A 78 -22.60 -6.84 27.08
N PHE A 79 -22.79 -7.50 28.22
CA PHE A 79 -23.00 -6.81 29.48
C PHE A 79 -22.49 -7.59 30.69
N ILE A 80 -22.08 -6.83 31.71
CA ILE A 80 -21.72 -7.31 33.05
C ILE A 80 -22.50 -6.45 34.05
N GLY A 81 -23.39 -7.08 34.82
CA GLY A 81 -24.27 -6.33 35.73
C GLY A 81 -25.17 -5.36 34.96
N SER A 82 -25.04 -4.05 35.24
CA SER A 82 -25.75 -2.98 34.54
C SER A 82 -25.01 -2.40 33.33
N ASP A 83 -23.73 -2.73 33.16
CA ASP A 83 -22.88 -2.08 32.16
C ASP A 83 -22.96 -2.84 30.84
N THR A 84 -23.46 -2.17 29.80
CA THR A 84 -23.62 -2.73 28.45
C THR A 84 -22.65 -2.09 27.47
N LEU A 85 -21.92 -2.92 26.76
CA LEU A 85 -21.09 -2.54 25.62
C LEU A 85 -21.79 -2.99 24.33
N TRP A 86 -21.85 -2.08 23.36
CA TRP A 86 -22.46 -2.32 22.06
C TRP A 86 -21.37 -2.49 20.99
N GLY A 87 -21.58 -3.40 20.06
CA GLY A 87 -20.76 -3.52 18.86
C GLY A 87 -21.33 -2.69 17.71
N ASP A 88 -20.67 -2.76 16.56
CA ASP A 88 -21.15 -2.14 15.33
C ASP A 88 -22.32 -2.92 14.73
N THR A 89 -23.18 -2.21 13.99
CA THR A 89 -24.25 -2.88 13.25
C THR A 89 -23.66 -3.63 12.06
N LEU A 90 -23.82 -4.95 12.06
CA LEU A 90 -23.50 -5.80 10.92
C LEU A 90 -24.61 -5.72 9.90
N VAL A 91 -24.25 -5.42 8.65
CA VAL A 91 -25.13 -5.60 7.50
C VAL A 91 -24.80 -6.97 6.90
N LEU A 92 -25.76 -7.87 6.90
CA LEU A 92 -25.59 -9.26 6.47
C LEU A 92 -26.59 -9.59 5.36
N MET A 93 -26.27 -10.60 4.55
CA MET A 93 -27.21 -11.11 3.56
C MET A 93 -27.20 -12.63 3.52
N SER A 94 -28.38 -13.23 3.55
CA SER A 94 -28.50 -14.70 3.46
C SER A 94 -28.02 -15.21 2.11
N ARG A 95 -27.57 -16.47 2.09
CA ARG A 95 -27.01 -17.09 0.89
C ARG A 95 -28.03 -17.13 -0.24
N SER A 96 -27.59 -16.80 -1.46
CA SER A 96 -28.45 -16.85 -2.63
C SER A 96 -28.83 -18.28 -3.03
N ALA A 97 -29.96 -18.42 -3.72
CA ALA A 97 -30.38 -19.68 -4.35
C ALA A 97 -29.83 -19.84 -5.79
N SER A 98 -28.96 -18.93 -6.25
CA SER A 98 -28.22 -19.05 -7.51
C SER A 98 -27.22 -20.19 -7.49
N SER A 99 -26.80 -20.66 -8.67
CA SER A 99 -25.79 -21.72 -8.77
C SER A 99 -24.39 -21.28 -8.34
N GLY A 100 -24.12 -19.98 -8.26
CA GLY A 100 -22.85 -19.45 -7.75
C GLY A 100 -21.68 -19.60 -8.72
N LYS A 101 -21.95 -19.63 -10.03
CA LYS A 101 -20.89 -19.80 -11.03
C LYS A 101 -20.01 -18.56 -11.11
N ILE A 102 -18.70 -18.76 -10.94
CA ILE A 102 -17.67 -17.72 -11.08
C ILE A 102 -16.86 -18.03 -12.34
N ARG A 103 -16.67 -17.03 -13.19
CA ARG A 103 -15.78 -17.11 -14.36
C ARG A 103 -14.73 -16.02 -14.26
N VAL A 104 -13.46 -16.42 -14.40
CA VAL A 104 -12.32 -15.52 -14.42
C VAL A 104 -11.73 -15.50 -15.82
N TYR A 105 -11.49 -14.30 -16.33
CA TYR A 105 -10.84 -14.08 -17.61
C TYR A 105 -9.70 -13.08 -17.47
N PHE A 106 -8.71 -13.22 -18.35
CA PHE A 106 -7.61 -12.27 -18.50
C PHE A 106 -7.63 -11.64 -19.90
N THR A 107 -7.02 -10.48 -20.09
CA THR A 107 -6.91 -9.83 -21.42
C THR A 107 -5.59 -10.14 -22.12
N ARG A 108 -4.61 -10.69 -21.38
CA ARG A 108 -3.29 -11.07 -21.90
C ARG A 108 -3.08 -12.59 -21.80
N PRO A 109 -2.19 -13.17 -22.64
CA PRO A 109 -1.81 -14.57 -22.51
C PRO A 109 -1.36 -14.91 -21.09
N VAL A 110 -1.74 -16.09 -20.63
CA VAL A 110 -1.40 -16.68 -19.32
C VAL A 110 -0.36 -17.80 -19.51
N ASP A 111 0.22 -18.31 -18.43
CA ASP A 111 1.12 -19.47 -18.46
C ASP A 111 0.38 -20.75 -18.05
N PRO A 112 -0.14 -21.55 -18.99
CA PRO A 112 -0.90 -22.76 -18.64
C PRO A 112 -0.02 -23.89 -18.08
N ASN A 113 1.31 -23.80 -18.19
CA ASN A 113 2.20 -24.88 -17.76
C ASN A 113 2.34 -24.98 -16.24
N VAL A 114 1.94 -23.93 -15.51
CA VAL A 114 1.94 -23.91 -14.04
C VAL A 114 0.59 -24.27 -13.45
N ALA A 115 -0.40 -24.64 -14.28
CA ALA A 115 -1.73 -25.00 -13.82
C ALA A 115 -1.70 -26.28 -12.98
N THR A 116 -2.30 -26.22 -11.80
CA THR A 116 -2.54 -27.36 -10.89
C THR A 116 -4.00 -27.78 -10.87
N GLY A 117 -4.89 -26.98 -11.45
CA GLY A 117 -6.33 -27.20 -11.56
C GLY A 117 -6.88 -26.75 -12.92
N PRO A 118 -8.04 -26.07 -12.97
CA PRO A 118 -8.59 -25.52 -14.20
C PRO A 118 -7.60 -24.61 -14.94
N GLN A 119 -7.67 -24.57 -16.27
CA GLN A 119 -6.84 -23.67 -17.07
C GLN A 119 -7.43 -22.26 -17.14
N ALA A 120 -6.58 -21.25 -16.97
CA ALA A 120 -6.94 -19.85 -17.13
C ALA A 120 -7.26 -19.53 -18.59
N ILE A 121 -8.28 -18.70 -18.78
CA ILE A 121 -8.75 -18.27 -20.09
C ILE A 121 -8.38 -16.79 -20.26
N TYR A 122 -7.75 -16.47 -21.38
CA TYR A 122 -7.59 -15.09 -21.81
C TYR A 122 -8.42 -14.80 -23.06
N LEU A 123 -8.80 -13.53 -23.25
CA LEU A 123 -9.72 -13.06 -24.29
C LEU A 123 -8.99 -12.16 -25.29
N PRO A 124 -8.25 -12.72 -26.27
CA PRO A 124 -7.46 -11.93 -27.21
C PRO A 124 -8.37 -11.05 -28.07
N GLY A 125 -8.42 -9.75 -27.77
CA GLY A 125 -9.23 -8.77 -28.50
C GLY A 125 -10.75 -8.97 -28.40
N THR A 126 -11.25 -9.85 -27.54
CA THR A 126 -12.67 -10.25 -27.44
C THR A 126 -13.29 -9.99 -26.07
N ALA A 127 -12.57 -9.29 -25.18
CA ALA A 127 -13.11 -8.90 -23.88
C ALA A 127 -14.34 -7.99 -23.99
N ALA A 128 -14.35 -7.07 -24.97
CA ALA A 128 -15.51 -6.23 -25.27
C ALA A 128 -16.74 -7.06 -25.72
N ASP A 129 -16.53 -8.08 -26.57
CA ASP A 129 -17.61 -8.97 -27.01
C ASP A 129 -18.24 -9.74 -25.85
N THR A 130 -17.43 -10.09 -24.85
CA THR A 130 -17.92 -10.74 -23.63
C THR A 130 -18.84 -9.81 -22.84
N VAL A 131 -18.46 -8.54 -22.68
CA VAL A 131 -19.31 -7.51 -22.03
C VAL A 131 -20.61 -7.30 -22.82
N ILE A 132 -20.52 -7.14 -24.14
CA ILE A 132 -21.67 -6.96 -25.04
C ILE A 132 -22.64 -8.15 -24.93
N LYS A 133 -22.11 -9.38 -24.88
CA LYS A 133 -22.93 -10.59 -24.72
C LYS A 133 -23.68 -10.61 -23.39
N LEU A 134 -23.07 -10.17 -22.29
CA LEU A 134 -23.77 -10.05 -21.00
C LEU A 134 -24.91 -9.04 -21.10
N ILE A 135 -24.67 -7.87 -21.69
CA ILE A 135 -25.68 -6.82 -21.89
C ILE A 135 -26.85 -7.32 -22.77
N HIS A 136 -26.58 -8.12 -23.81
CA HIS A 136 -27.63 -8.73 -24.63
C HIS A 136 -28.47 -9.76 -23.87
N GLN A 137 -27.90 -10.43 -22.87
CA GLN A 137 -28.60 -11.42 -22.06
C GLN A 137 -29.48 -10.81 -20.96
N ALA A 138 -29.27 -9.53 -20.62
CA ALA A 138 -30.04 -8.83 -19.61
C ALA A 138 -31.54 -8.79 -19.96
N LYS A 139 -32.38 -9.03 -18.94
CA LYS A 139 -33.84 -9.19 -19.04
C LYS A 139 -34.62 -8.08 -18.37
N LYS A 140 -34.17 -7.57 -17.22
CA LYS A 140 -34.87 -6.57 -16.41
C LYS A 140 -34.04 -5.34 -16.09
N SER A 141 -32.79 -5.48 -15.70
CA SER A 141 -31.99 -4.34 -15.24
C SER A 141 -30.50 -4.47 -15.51
N ILE A 142 -29.85 -3.34 -15.78
CA ILE A 142 -28.40 -3.17 -15.83
C ILE A 142 -28.06 -1.89 -15.06
N ASP A 143 -27.18 -2.01 -14.08
CA ASP A 143 -26.50 -0.87 -13.49
C ASP A 143 -25.01 -0.96 -13.76
N LEU A 144 -24.46 0.08 -14.36
CA LEU A 144 -23.06 0.14 -14.76
C LEU A 144 -22.37 1.27 -14.01
N ALA A 145 -21.34 0.94 -13.22
CA ALA A 145 -20.40 1.92 -12.67
C ALA A 145 -19.04 1.69 -13.35
N ILE A 146 -18.62 2.63 -14.19
CA ILE A 146 -17.39 2.49 -14.99
C ILE A 146 -16.57 3.78 -15.00
N TYR A 147 -15.31 3.69 -14.57
CA TYR A 147 -14.40 4.84 -14.57
C TYR A 147 -14.19 5.41 -15.97
N ASN A 148 -13.83 4.58 -16.95
CA ASN A 148 -13.62 5.02 -18.33
C ASN A 148 -14.27 4.09 -19.37
N MET A 149 -14.94 4.69 -20.36
CA MET A 149 -15.57 3.99 -21.48
C MET A 149 -15.37 4.75 -22.81
N ASN A 150 -14.76 4.07 -23.80
CA ASN A 150 -14.59 4.58 -25.17
C ASN A 150 -14.87 3.55 -26.29
N ILE A 151 -15.52 2.43 -25.96
CA ILE A 151 -15.96 1.42 -26.92
C ILE A 151 -17.44 1.61 -27.24
N ASP A 152 -17.73 2.16 -28.42
CA ASP A 152 -19.11 2.46 -28.85
C ASP A 152 -19.98 1.20 -28.97
N GLY A 153 -19.40 0.05 -29.30
CA GLY A 153 -20.11 -1.24 -29.35
C GLY A 153 -20.81 -1.59 -28.03
N ILE A 154 -20.20 -1.26 -26.89
CA ILE A 154 -20.80 -1.47 -25.57
C ILE A 154 -21.94 -0.45 -25.35
N ALA A 155 -21.79 0.81 -25.77
CA ALA A 155 -22.85 1.81 -25.68
C ALA A 155 -24.07 1.45 -26.54
N TYR A 156 -23.84 0.96 -27.77
CA TYR A 156 -24.91 0.45 -28.62
C TYR A 156 -25.64 -0.74 -27.98
N ALA A 157 -24.91 -1.67 -27.35
CA ALA A 157 -25.52 -2.79 -26.64
C ALA A 157 -26.42 -2.31 -25.48
N LEU A 158 -26.01 -1.28 -24.74
CA LEU A 158 -26.81 -0.67 -23.66
C LEU A 158 -28.06 0.02 -24.21
N ASN A 159 -27.96 0.76 -25.32
CA ASN A 159 -29.12 1.33 -26.01
C ASN A 159 -30.11 0.23 -26.43
N GLN A 160 -29.61 -0.84 -27.03
CA GLN A 160 -30.44 -1.99 -27.41
C GLN A 160 -31.07 -2.68 -26.20
N ALA A 161 -30.39 -2.75 -25.05
CA ALA A 161 -31.00 -3.27 -23.82
C ALA A 161 -32.17 -2.39 -23.38
N LYS A 162 -31.99 -1.07 -23.38
CA LYS A 162 -33.05 -0.12 -23.09
C LYS A 162 -34.23 -0.24 -24.05
N GLU A 163 -33.98 -0.38 -25.36
CA GLU A 163 -35.02 -0.60 -26.38
C GLU A 163 -35.82 -1.89 -26.14
N ARG A 164 -35.17 -2.93 -25.61
CA ARG A 164 -35.84 -4.18 -25.17
C ARG A 164 -36.65 -4.00 -23.88
N GLY A 165 -36.65 -2.83 -23.26
CA GLY A 165 -37.35 -2.53 -22.01
C GLY A 165 -36.53 -2.83 -20.74
N VAL A 166 -35.24 -3.16 -20.87
CA VAL A 166 -34.34 -3.33 -19.72
C VAL A 166 -34.08 -1.95 -19.09
N ARG A 167 -34.22 -1.84 -17.77
CA ARG A 167 -33.82 -0.63 -17.05
C ARG A 167 -32.30 -0.52 -17.06
N VAL A 168 -31.75 0.52 -17.67
CA VAL A 168 -30.30 0.77 -17.71
C VAL A 168 -29.99 2.05 -16.93
N ARG A 169 -29.05 1.98 -15.97
CA ARG A 169 -28.51 3.12 -15.23
C ARG A 169 -26.98 3.15 -15.35
N VAL A 170 -26.38 4.31 -15.56
CA VAL A 170 -24.93 4.44 -15.75
C VAL A 170 -24.35 5.51 -14.83
N ILE A 171 -23.34 5.13 -14.04
CA ILE A 171 -22.47 6.05 -13.31
C ILE A 171 -21.11 6.02 -13.98
N TYR A 172 -20.57 7.20 -14.26
CA TYR A 172 -19.25 7.36 -14.87
C TYR A 172 -18.43 8.42 -14.15
N ASP A 173 -17.11 8.37 -14.29
CA ASP A 173 -16.23 9.35 -13.68
C ASP A 173 -16.32 10.70 -14.43
N GLY A 174 -16.64 11.77 -13.71
CA GLY A 174 -16.83 13.10 -14.26
C GLY A 174 -15.53 13.85 -14.63
N SER A 175 -14.37 13.34 -14.22
CA SER A 175 -13.05 13.96 -14.42
C SER A 175 -12.29 13.42 -15.63
N THR A 176 -12.70 12.26 -16.16
CA THR A 176 -12.06 11.61 -17.32
C THR A 176 -12.96 11.62 -18.57
N THR A 177 -12.33 11.63 -19.74
CA THR A 177 -13.05 11.60 -21.01
C THR A 177 -13.68 10.22 -21.22
N ASN A 178 -15.01 10.21 -21.32
CA ASN A 178 -15.83 9.03 -21.53
C ASN A 178 -16.57 9.14 -22.87
N SER A 179 -15.86 9.00 -24.00
CA SER A 179 -16.39 9.36 -25.32
C SER A 179 -17.66 8.59 -25.71
N SER A 180 -17.76 7.31 -25.32
CA SER A 180 -18.92 6.49 -25.68
C SER A 180 -20.17 6.79 -24.85
N ILE A 181 -20.07 7.57 -23.77
CA ILE A 181 -21.23 8.06 -23.03
C ILE A 181 -22.12 8.95 -23.92
N TYR A 182 -21.54 9.69 -24.87
CA TYR A 182 -22.28 10.51 -25.82
C TYR A 182 -23.04 9.70 -26.90
N VAL A 183 -22.76 8.39 -27.00
CA VAL A 183 -23.49 7.46 -27.88
C VAL A 183 -24.78 6.95 -27.22
N LEU A 184 -24.88 7.04 -25.89
CA LEU A 184 -26.07 6.59 -25.15
C LEU A 184 -27.28 7.48 -25.43
N GLN A 185 -28.43 6.86 -25.71
CA GLN A 185 -29.66 7.55 -26.10
C GLN A 185 -30.75 7.35 -25.04
N GLY A 186 -31.01 8.42 -24.27
CA GLY A 186 -32.05 8.42 -23.24
C GLY A 186 -31.77 7.49 -22.05
N VAL A 187 -30.62 6.82 -21.99
CA VAL A 187 -30.15 6.11 -20.79
C VAL A 187 -29.92 7.14 -19.67
N PRO A 188 -30.51 6.98 -18.49
CA PRO A 188 -30.20 7.82 -17.33
C PRO A 188 -28.75 7.65 -16.91
N MET A 189 -28.06 8.77 -16.67
CA MET A 189 -26.64 8.77 -16.34
C MET A 189 -26.33 9.76 -15.22
N LEU A 190 -25.31 9.47 -14.43
CA LEU A 190 -24.78 10.36 -13.41
C LEU A 190 -23.26 10.39 -13.49
N ALA A 191 -22.71 11.59 -13.70
CA ALA A 191 -21.28 11.83 -13.56
C ALA A 191 -20.93 11.93 -12.07
N SER A 192 -19.78 11.39 -11.67
CA SER A 192 -19.23 11.65 -10.34
C SER A 192 -18.89 13.15 -10.18
N PRO A 193 -18.78 13.64 -8.94
CA PRO A 193 -18.27 14.99 -8.67
C PRO A 193 -16.84 15.17 -9.19
N THR A 194 -16.41 16.42 -9.30
CA THR A 194 -15.02 16.82 -9.66
C THR A 194 -14.44 17.85 -8.67
N SER A 195 -15.03 17.94 -7.48
CA SER A 195 -14.56 18.85 -6.43
C SER A 195 -13.24 18.37 -5.82
N SER A 196 -12.47 19.29 -5.25
CA SER A 196 -11.20 18.98 -4.57
C SER A 196 -11.35 18.07 -3.35
N SER A 197 -12.54 17.98 -2.75
CA SER A 197 -12.84 17.09 -1.63
C SER A 197 -13.03 15.62 -2.03
N TYR A 198 -13.22 15.35 -3.32
CA TYR A 198 -13.50 14.04 -3.89
C TYR A 198 -12.34 13.56 -4.76
N GLY A 199 -12.10 12.25 -4.82
CA GLY A 199 -11.08 11.65 -5.67
C GLY A 199 -11.61 11.42 -7.09
N ILE A 200 -11.80 10.15 -7.44
CA ILE A 200 -12.33 9.67 -8.72
C ILE A 200 -13.30 8.50 -8.51
N MET A 201 -14.22 8.29 -9.45
CA MET A 201 -15.15 7.15 -9.45
C MET A 201 -14.45 6.01 -10.17
N HIS A 202 -13.63 5.29 -9.43
CA HIS A 202 -12.71 4.32 -10.02
C HIS A 202 -13.30 2.90 -10.02
N ASN A 203 -14.61 2.75 -9.85
CA ASN A 203 -15.28 1.47 -9.99
C ASN A 203 -15.27 0.95 -11.44
N LYS A 204 -15.25 -0.38 -11.56
CA LYS A 204 -15.46 -1.15 -12.80
C LYS A 204 -16.36 -2.32 -12.48
N PHE A 205 -17.66 -2.05 -12.37
CA PHE A 205 -18.61 -3.12 -12.16
C PHE A 205 -19.91 -2.90 -12.92
N MET A 206 -20.58 -4.00 -13.21
CA MET A 206 -21.92 -4.00 -13.79
C MET A 206 -22.78 -5.05 -13.09
N VAL A 207 -23.93 -4.62 -12.59
CA VAL A 207 -24.94 -5.48 -11.96
C VAL A 207 -26.07 -5.71 -12.94
N ILE A 208 -26.33 -6.97 -13.28
CA ILE A 208 -27.39 -7.37 -14.21
C ILE A 208 -28.45 -8.17 -13.44
N ASP A 209 -29.71 -7.84 -13.69
CA ASP A 209 -30.89 -8.65 -13.34
C ASP A 209 -31.06 -9.09 -11.88
N CYS A 210 -30.51 -8.35 -10.91
CA CYS A 210 -30.74 -8.62 -9.48
C CYS A 210 -32.23 -8.49 -9.07
N ASP A 211 -33.04 -7.79 -9.86
CA ASP A 211 -34.48 -7.57 -9.65
C ASP A 211 -35.37 -8.67 -10.26
N THR A 212 -34.77 -9.73 -10.81
CA THR A 212 -35.50 -10.88 -11.35
C THR A 212 -35.85 -11.89 -10.26
N ASP A 213 -36.92 -12.66 -10.49
CA ASP A 213 -37.36 -13.71 -9.58
C ASP A 213 -36.45 -14.95 -9.67
N ASN A 214 -35.83 -15.18 -10.83
CA ASN A 214 -34.88 -16.26 -11.02
C ASN A 214 -33.48 -15.84 -10.53
N PRO A 215 -32.97 -16.40 -9.42
CA PRO A 215 -31.68 -15.99 -8.87
C PRO A 215 -30.50 -16.25 -9.82
N ASN A 216 -30.64 -17.18 -10.78
CA ASN A 216 -29.60 -17.47 -11.76
C ASN A 216 -29.46 -16.42 -12.87
N ASP A 217 -30.36 -15.44 -12.95
CA ASP A 217 -30.24 -14.34 -13.90
C ASP A 217 -29.34 -13.22 -13.33
N ALA A 218 -29.18 -13.13 -12.00
CA ALA A 218 -28.35 -12.12 -11.37
C ALA A 218 -26.86 -12.35 -11.66
N ILE A 219 -26.21 -11.34 -12.25
CA ILE A 219 -24.79 -11.37 -12.59
C ILE A 219 -24.11 -10.11 -12.07
N LEU A 220 -22.95 -10.29 -11.43
CA LEU A 220 -21.97 -9.26 -11.18
C LEU A 220 -20.81 -9.43 -12.18
N PHE A 221 -20.53 -8.39 -12.96
CA PHE A 221 -19.28 -8.23 -13.68
C PHE A 221 -18.39 -7.27 -12.89
N THR A 222 -17.12 -7.63 -12.66
CA THR A 222 -16.12 -6.70 -12.09
C THR A 222 -14.69 -7.11 -12.46
N GLY A 223 -13.68 -6.49 -11.86
CA GLY A 223 -12.26 -6.73 -12.09
C GLY A 223 -11.50 -5.42 -12.21
N SER A 224 -10.38 -5.44 -12.94
CA SER A 224 -9.56 -4.25 -13.16
C SER A 224 -9.92 -3.47 -14.43
N MET A 225 -10.66 -4.07 -15.35
CA MET A 225 -10.77 -3.60 -16.75
C MET A 225 -11.79 -2.46 -16.94
N ASN A 226 -11.31 -1.32 -17.44
CA ASN A 226 -12.13 -0.26 -18.04
C ASN A 226 -12.69 -0.70 -19.40
N PHE A 227 -13.71 -0.01 -19.89
CA PHE A 227 -14.29 -0.27 -21.21
C PHE A 227 -13.61 0.59 -22.28
N THR A 228 -12.28 0.50 -22.36
CA THR A 228 -11.45 1.22 -23.33
C THR A 228 -10.76 0.29 -24.30
N SER A 229 -10.57 0.74 -25.55
CA SER A 229 -9.90 -0.03 -26.60
C SER A 229 -8.54 -0.57 -26.13
N THR A 230 -7.70 0.27 -25.52
CA THR A 230 -6.40 -0.14 -24.96
C THR A 230 -6.54 -1.20 -23.87
N GLN A 231 -7.50 -1.08 -22.95
CA GLN A 231 -7.62 -2.04 -21.84
C GLN A 231 -8.17 -3.40 -22.26
N VAL A 232 -8.98 -3.46 -23.31
CA VAL A 232 -9.51 -4.72 -23.82
C VAL A 232 -8.53 -5.45 -24.77
N THR A 233 -7.47 -4.78 -25.25
CA THR A 233 -6.51 -5.37 -26.22
C THR A 233 -5.06 -5.43 -25.74
N GLU A 234 -4.56 -4.41 -25.05
CA GLU A 234 -3.13 -4.21 -24.78
C GLU A 234 -2.76 -4.33 -23.30
N ASP A 235 -3.60 -3.85 -22.39
CA ASP A 235 -3.27 -3.85 -20.95
C ASP A 235 -3.55 -5.21 -20.31
N ALA A 236 -2.75 -5.58 -19.29
CA ALA A 236 -3.00 -6.77 -18.49
C ALA A 236 -4.12 -6.50 -17.46
N ASN A 237 -5.29 -7.09 -17.71
CA ASN A 237 -6.47 -6.95 -16.89
C ASN A 237 -7.06 -8.30 -16.50
N ASN A 238 -7.78 -8.31 -15.38
CA ASN A 238 -8.62 -9.43 -14.99
C ASN A 238 -10.10 -9.00 -15.02
N ILE A 239 -10.95 -9.99 -15.28
CA ILE A 239 -12.41 -9.87 -15.37
C ILE A 239 -13.02 -11.01 -14.57
N LEU A 240 -13.96 -10.69 -13.68
CA LEU A 240 -14.78 -11.65 -12.96
C LEU A 240 -16.23 -11.49 -13.40
N ILE A 241 -16.86 -12.62 -13.73
CA ILE A 241 -18.30 -12.72 -13.98
C ILE A 241 -18.86 -13.71 -12.98
N ILE A 242 -19.58 -13.20 -11.99
CA ILE A 242 -20.09 -13.95 -10.84
C ILE A 242 -21.61 -14.00 -10.92
N GLN A 243 -22.17 -15.21 -11.01
CA GLN A 243 -23.61 -15.43 -10.93
C GLN A 243 -24.04 -15.64 -9.48
N ASP A 244 -24.35 -14.56 -8.79
CA ASP A 244 -24.89 -14.61 -7.43
C ASP A 244 -25.80 -13.42 -7.12
N LYS A 245 -27.04 -13.69 -6.70
CA LYS A 245 -27.99 -12.61 -6.40
C LYS A 245 -27.65 -11.86 -5.13
N SER A 246 -27.09 -12.51 -4.11
CA SER A 246 -26.74 -11.85 -2.86
C SER A 246 -25.56 -10.89 -3.07
N LEU A 247 -24.51 -11.33 -3.75
CA LEU A 247 -23.37 -10.45 -4.07
C LEU A 247 -23.77 -9.32 -5.03
N ALA A 248 -24.58 -9.62 -6.06
CA ALA A 248 -25.10 -8.60 -6.98
C ALA A 248 -25.93 -7.52 -6.26
N LEU A 249 -26.74 -7.90 -5.26
CA LEU A 249 -27.50 -6.95 -4.45
C LEU A 249 -26.61 -6.06 -3.57
N ALA A 250 -25.47 -6.56 -3.07
CA ALA A 250 -24.54 -5.73 -2.32
C ALA A 250 -23.92 -4.62 -3.20
N TYR A 251 -23.51 -4.98 -4.42
CA TYR A 251 -23.05 -4.00 -5.42
C TYR A 251 -24.16 -3.05 -5.88
N ARG A 252 -25.42 -3.50 -5.90
CA ARG A 252 -26.58 -2.64 -6.12
C ARG A 252 -26.74 -1.60 -5.02
N ILE A 253 -26.57 -1.98 -3.74
CA ILE A 253 -26.64 -1.04 -2.61
C ILE A 253 -25.56 0.05 -2.74
N GLU A 254 -24.32 -0.34 -3.04
CA GLU A 254 -23.22 0.59 -3.35
C GLU A 254 -23.56 1.52 -4.53
N PHE A 255 -24.06 0.95 -5.65
CA PHE A 255 -24.48 1.74 -6.80
C PHE A 255 -25.57 2.76 -6.43
N GLU A 256 -26.56 2.34 -5.64
CA GLU A 256 -27.70 3.18 -5.26
C GLU A 256 -27.30 4.32 -4.30
N GLU A 257 -26.27 4.13 -3.49
CA GLU A 257 -25.69 5.19 -2.69
C GLU A 257 -25.08 6.30 -3.57
N MET A 258 -24.31 5.92 -4.61
CA MET A 258 -23.80 6.88 -5.59
C MET A 258 -24.92 7.46 -6.47
N TRP A 259 -25.94 6.67 -6.81
CA TRP A 259 -27.08 7.11 -7.63
C TRP A 259 -28.04 8.05 -6.89
N GLY A 260 -28.07 7.97 -5.57
CA GLY A 260 -29.01 8.70 -4.71
C GLY A 260 -30.38 8.04 -4.56
N GLY A 261 -30.49 6.72 -4.79
CA GLY A 261 -31.70 5.92 -4.55
C GLY A 261 -31.91 4.76 -5.52
N SER A 262 -33.06 4.07 -5.40
CA SER A 262 -33.40 2.87 -6.19
C SER A 262 -34.19 3.15 -7.48
N GLY A 263 -34.54 4.40 -7.72
CA GLY A 263 -35.29 4.83 -8.89
C GLY A 263 -34.49 4.78 -10.21
N SER A 264 -35.21 4.88 -11.32
CA SER A 264 -34.58 4.88 -12.66
C SER A 264 -33.81 6.16 -13.00
N GLN A 265 -34.07 7.27 -12.30
CA GLN A 265 -33.37 8.55 -12.48
C GLN A 265 -32.46 8.80 -11.29
N PRO A 266 -31.29 9.44 -11.49
CA PRO A 266 -30.40 9.76 -10.38
C PRO A 266 -30.98 10.89 -9.55
N ASN A 267 -30.63 10.91 -8.26
CA ASN A 267 -30.91 12.01 -7.36
C ASN A 267 -29.61 12.58 -6.82
N SER A 268 -29.09 13.62 -7.49
CA SER A 268 -27.84 14.27 -7.13
C SER A 268 -27.83 14.92 -5.73
N SER A 269 -29.00 15.21 -5.15
CA SER A 269 -29.09 15.75 -3.79
C SER A 269 -28.93 14.68 -2.70
N ALA A 270 -29.18 13.41 -3.06
CA ALA A 270 -29.04 12.26 -2.17
C ALA A 270 -27.81 11.40 -2.48
N SER A 271 -27.20 11.57 -3.65
CA SER A 271 -26.00 10.84 -4.07
C SER A 271 -24.82 11.06 -3.14
N ARG A 272 -24.09 9.99 -2.85
CA ARG A 272 -22.87 10.03 -2.02
C ARG A 272 -21.75 9.35 -2.78
N PHE A 273 -20.62 10.03 -2.86
CA PHE A 273 -19.39 9.57 -3.51
C PHE A 273 -18.21 9.73 -2.56
N GLY A 274 -17.18 8.92 -2.74
CA GLY A 274 -15.94 8.97 -1.98
C GLY A 274 -16.20 9.04 -0.46
N PRO A 275 -15.63 10.02 0.26
CA PRO A 275 -15.66 10.07 1.73
C PRO A 275 -17.06 10.30 2.34
N TYR A 276 -18.08 10.57 1.52
CA TYR A 276 -19.45 10.79 1.98
C TYR A 276 -20.32 9.53 2.00
N LYS A 277 -19.81 8.43 1.42
CA LYS A 277 -20.44 7.11 1.46
C LYS A 277 -20.44 6.53 2.87
N LYS A 278 -21.32 5.57 3.11
CA LYS A 278 -21.45 4.88 4.37
C LYS A 278 -21.01 3.43 4.21
N ASN A 279 -20.44 2.87 5.26
CA ASN A 279 -20.33 1.42 5.34
C ASN A 279 -21.72 0.83 5.62
N ASN A 280 -22.46 0.46 4.57
CA ASN A 280 -23.84 -0.02 4.64
C ASN A 280 -24.09 -1.26 3.78
N THR A 281 -23.05 -1.85 3.20
CA THR A 281 -23.15 -3.03 2.34
C THR A 281 -22.81 -4.29 3.14
N PRO A 282 -23.39 -5.46 2.83
CA PRO A 282 -22.88 -6.71 3.38
C PRO A 282 -21.49 -7.01 2.86
N HIS A 283 -20.62 -7.50 3.77
CA HIS A 283 -19.24 -7.80 3.43
C HIS A 283 -18.94 -9.26 3.21
N TYR A 284 -19.72 -10.18 3.77
CA TYR A 284 -19.42 -11.61 3.77
C TYR A 284 -20.48 -12.39 3.01
N PHE A 285 -20.04 -13.31 2.15
CA PHE A 285 -20.89 -14.07 1.25
C PHE A 285 -20.44 -15.53 1.15
N ASN A 286 -21.38 -16.39 0.79
CA ASN A 286 -21.12 -17.74 0.32
C ASN A 286 -21.70 -17.89 -1.09
N VAL A 287 -20.83 -17.89 -2.10
CA VAL A 287 -21.20 -17.97 -3.52
C VAL A 287 -20.88 -19.35 -4.04
N GLY A 288 -21.91 -20.18 -4.27
CA GLY A 288 -21.70 -21.54 -4.80
C GLY A 288 -20.89 -22.47 -3.90
N GLY A 289 -20.73 -22.14 -2.60
CA GLY A 289 -19.85 -22.86 -1.67
C GLY A 289 -18.53 -22.14 -1.40
N ILE A 290 -18.21 -21.08 -2.14
CA ILE A 290 -16.98 -20.31 -2.02
C ILE A 290 -17.22 -19.12 -1.07
N PRO A 291 -16.49 -19.02 0.05
CA PRO A 291 -16.48 -17.81 0.86
C PRO A 291 -15.91 -16.63 0.07
N ILE A 292 -16.61 -15.50 0.09
CA ILE A 292 -16.18 -14.26 -0.57
C ILE A 292 -16.39 -13.09 0.39
N GLU A 293 -15.41 -12.20 0.46
CA GLU A 293 -15.58 -10.87 1.04
C GLU A 293 -15.70 -9.80 -0.04
N SER A 294 -16.51 -8.76 0.21
CA SER A 294 -16.69 -7.60 -0.66
C SER A 294 -16.56 -6.30 0.15
N TRP A 295 -15.74 -5.39 -0.36
CA TRP A 295 -15.41 -4.14 0.32
C TRP A 295 -15.37 -2.96 -0.67
N PHE A 296 -15.82 -1.80 -0.21
CA PHE A 296 -15.87 -0.57 -0.99
C PHE A 296 -15.10 0.56 -0.31
N SER A 297 -14.21 1.20 -1.05
CA SER A 297 -13.53 2.40 -0.55
C SER A 297 -14.34 3.66 -0.83
N PRO A 298 -14.15 4.71 -0.01
CA PRO A 298 -13.28 4.77 1.18
C PRO A 298 -13.96 4.34 2.49
N SER A 299 -15.26 4.04 2.48
CA SER A 299 -16.06 3.82 3.70
C SER A 299 -15.63 2.59 4.52
N ASP A 300 -15.03 1.58 3.89
CA ASP A 300 -14.88 0.26 4.51
C ASP A 300 -13.47 -0.03 5.06
N GLY A 301 -12.54 0.92 4.96
CA GLY A 301 -11.18 0.74 5.49
C GLY A 301 -10.39 -0.37 4.79
N VAL A 302 -10.47 -0.44 3.46
CA VAL A 302 -10.03 -1.55 2.60
C VAL A 302 -8.55 -1.89 2.79
N ASN A 303 -7.70 -0.90 3.04
CA ASN A 303 -6.27 -1.13 3.28
C ASN A 303 -6.02 -2.13 4.42
N SER A 304 -6.82 -2.10 5.48
CA SER A 304 -6.71 -3.08 6.58
C SER A 304 -7.03 -4.51 6.13
N LYS A 305 -7.93 -4.67 5.17
CA LYS A 305 -8.33 -5.96 4.58
C LYS A 305 -7.26 -6.51 3.64
N ILE A 306 -6.62 -5.63 2.87
CA ILE A 306 -5.43 -6.00 2.07
C ILE A 306 -4.31 -6.50 2.99
N ILE A 307 -4.02 -5.79 4.09
CA ILE A 307 -3.02 -6.24 5.09
C ILE A 307 -3.41 -7.59 5.70
N ALA A 308 -4.69 -7.82 6.00
CA ALA A 308 -5.16 -9.10 6.51
C ALA A 308 -4.94 -10.24 5.49
N ALA A 309 -5.24 -10.02 4.21
CA ALA A 309 -5.00 -10.99 3.13
C ALA A 309 -3.50 -11.24 2.88
N ILE A 310 -2.64 -10.23 3.03
CA ILE A 310 -1.17 -10.43 3.02
C ILE A 310 -0.77 -11.34 4.20
N ASN A 311 -1.31 -11.05 5.38
CA ASN A 311 -0.97 -11.77 6.61
C ASN A 311 -1.49 -13.21 6.67
N SER A 312 -2.50 -13.56 5.88
CA SER A 312 -3.01 -14.93 5.81
C SER A 312 -2.13 -15.89 5.02
N SER A 313 -1.17 -15.39 4.22
CA SER A 313 -0.26 -16.24 3.44
C SER A 313 0.66 -17.07 4.34
N ASN A 314 0.67 -18.39 4.19
CA ASN A 314 1.54 -19.28 4.96
C ASN A 314 2.77 -19.75 4.17
N THR A 315 2.64 -19.93 2.85
CA THR A 315 3.70 -20.53 2.01
C THR A 315 4.08 -19.69 0.81
N SER A 316 3.14 -18.99 0.19
CA SER A 316 3.43 -18.13 -0.96
C SER A 316 2.56 -16.88 -0.99
N LEU A 317 3.12 -15.81 -1.55
CA LEU A 317 2.46 -14.53 -1.73
C LEU A 317 2.88 -13.94 -3.08
N PHE A 318 1.94 -13.86 -4.02
CA PHE A 318 2.17 -13.32 -5.35
C PHE A 318 1.30 -12.09 -5.59
N ILE A 319 1.91 -10.98 -5.98
CA ILE A 319 1.22 -9.69 -6.10
C ILE A 319 1.56 -9.08 -7.46
N PRO A 320 0.70 -9.22 -8.48
CA PRO A 320 0.71 -8.34 -9.64
C PRO A 320 -0.23 -7.16 -9.39
N THR A 321 0.32 -5.96 -9.28
CA THR A 321 -0.47 -4.73 -9.04
C THR A 321 0.10 -3.59 -9.86
N ASN A 322 -0.71 -2.60 -10.25
CA ASN A 322 -0.22 -1.45 -11.00
C ASN A 322 0.88 -0.71 -10.22
N LEU A 323 0.60 -0.37 -8.96
CA LEU A 323 1.51 0.39 -8.12
C LEU A 323 1.30 0.07 -6.64
N ILE A 324 2.29 0.43 -5.82
CA ILE A 324 2.18 0.45 -4.36
C ILE A 324 2.80 1.77 -3.86
N THR A 325 2.01 2.63 -3.21
CA THR A 325 2.54 3.88 -2.62
C THR A 325 2.51 3.90 -1.10
N ARG A 326 1.88 2.91 -0.46
CA ARG A 326 1.79 2.82 1.00
C ARG A 326 2.86 1.90 1.58
N ASP A 327 3.56 2.42 2.58
CA ASP A 327 4.65 1.76 3.30
C ASP A 327 4.15 0.65 4.24
N ASP A 328 2.98 0.79 4.84
CA ASP A 328 2.34 -0.25 5.67
C ASP A 328 2.10 -1.56 4.89
N LEU A 329 1.67 -1.47 3.63
CA LEU A 329 1.55 -2.62 2.72
C LEU A 329 2.91 -3.24 2.39
N ALA A 330 3.92 -2.41 2.07
CA ALA A 330 5.28 -2.90 1.82
C ALA A 330 5.88 -3.61 3.03
N ASN A 331 5.68 -3.05 4.23
CA ASN A 331 6.11 -3.65 5.49
C ASN A 331 5.39 -4.98 5.77
N ALA A 332 4.09 -5.09 5.48
CA ALA A 332 3.36 -6.35 5.61
C ALA A 332 3.95 -7.44 4.70
N ILE A 333 4.26 -7.12 3.45
CA ILE A 333 4.90 -8.05 2.48
C ILE A 333 6.30 -8.45 2.96
N ALA A 334 7.11 -7.47 3.39
CA ALA A 334 8.45 -7.72 3.91
C ALA A 334 8.42 -8.64 5.13
N LYS A 335 7.45 -8.46 6.03
CA LYS A 335 7.23 -9.33 7.19
C LYS A 335 6.88 -10.76 6.79
N ARG A 336 6.09 -10.98 5.74
CA ARG A 336 5.85 -12.34 5.22
C ARG A 336 7.13 -13.00 4.73
N ARG A 337 7.97 -12.24 4.01
CA ARG A 337 9.27 -12.74 3.54
C ARG A 337 10.22 -13.09 4.68
N GLN A 338 10.22 -12.31 5.77
CA GLN A 338 10.96 -12.60 7.00
C GLN A 338 10.46 -13.89 7.67
N ASN A 339 9.16 -14.19 7.57
CA ASN A 339 8.56 -15.46 8.00
C ASN A 339 8.70 -16.58 6.95
N GLU A 340 9.70 -16.49 6.07
CA GLU A 340 10.05 -17.51 5.07
C GLU A 340 8.98 -17.81 4.01
N VAL A 341 7.95 -16.98 3.88
CA VAL A 341 6.97 -17.07 2.79
C VAL A 341 7.64 -16.70 1.46
N LEU A 342 7.34 -17.46 0.40
CA LEU A 342 7.76 -17.13 -0.96
C LEU A 342 6.99 -15.91 -1.47
N CYS A 343 7.56 -14.72 -1.31
CA CYS A 343 6.98 -13.48 -1.78
C CYS A 343 7.54 -13.07 -3.15
N ARG A 344 6.66 -12.78 -4.12
CA ARG A 344 7.03 -12.14 -5.40
C ARG A 344 6.03 -11.06 -5.77
N VAL A 345 6.56 -9.91 -6.19
CA VAL A 345 5.77 -8.72 -6.50
C VAL A 345 6.16 -8.24 -7.90
N VAL A 346 5.16 -7.96 -8.73
CA VAL A 346 5.32 -7.30 -10.04
C VAL A 346 4.49 -6.04 -10.03
N VAL A 347 5.12 -4.91 -10.33
CA VAL A 347 4.48 -3.62 -10.55
C VAL A 347 4.54 -3.20 -12.02
N ASP A 348 3.74 -2.20 -12.39
CA ASP A 348 3.86 -1.55 -13.69
C ASP A 348 5.16 -0.72 -13.75
N ASN A 349 5.74 -0.56 -14.95
CA ASN A 349 6.98 0.19 -15.15
C ASN A 349 6.76 1.70 -15.34
N ASP A 350 5.54 2.13 -15.66
CA ASP A 350 5.14 3.54 -15.74
C ASP A 350 4.44 4.00 -14.45
N ALA A 351 4.19 3.07 -13.51
CA ALA A 351 3.64 3.35 -12.21
C ALA A 351 4.65 3.94 -11.22
N SER A 352 4.30 5.09 -10.64
CA SER A 352 5.08 5.70 -9.56
C SER A 352 4.82 5.01 -8.21
N CYS A 353 5.58 3.97 -7.88
CA CYS A 353 5.74 3.53 -6.49
C CYS A 353 6.49 4.61 -5.68
N SER A 354 6.26 4.69 -4.36
CA SER A 354 7.01 5.65 -3.53
C SER A 354 8.43 5.14 -3.25
N ASP A 355 9.41 6.05 -3.11
CA ASP A 355 10.81 5.69 -2.83
C ASP A 355 10.95 4.78 -1.61
N GLN A 356 10.16 5.05 -0.57
CA GLN A 356 10.13 4.24 0.66
C GLN A 356 9.66 2.81 0.39
N VAL A 357 8.62 2.63 -0.44
CA VAL A 357 8.13 1.30 -0.83
C VAL A 357 9.18 0.55 -1.65
N VAL A 358 9.81 1.25 -2.61
CA VAL A 358 10.88 0.66 -3.42
C VAL A 358 12.05 0.20 -2.56
N ALA A 359 12.46 1.01 -1.58
CA ALA A 359 13.52 0.66 -0.63
C ALA A 359 13.16 -0.59 0.18
N ILE A 360 11.99 -0.60 0.84
CA ILE A 360 11.51 -1.72 1.67
C ILE A 360 11.43 -3.03 0.86
N LEU A 361 10.79 -2.99 -0.30
CA LEU A 361 10.55 -4.20 -1.10
C LEU A 361 11.82 -4.70 -1.79
N THR A 362 12.72 -3.81 -2.21
CA THR A 362 13.99 -4.25 -2.79
C THR A 362 14.89 -4.88 -1.74
N GLU A 363 14.95 -4.31 -0.54
CA GLU A 363 15.68 -4.89 0.59
C GLU A 363 15.11 -6.27 0.96
N ALA A 364 13.79 -6.38 1.09
CA ALA A 364 13.16 -7.62 1.53
C ALA A 364 13.16 -8.71 0.45
N LEU A 365 12.86 -8.37 -0.81
CA LEU A 365 12.56 -9.34 -1.87
C LEU A 365 13.69 -9.54 -2.88
N GLY A 366 14.62 -8.59 -2.99
CA GLY A 366 15.67 -8.59 -4.02
C GLY A 366 15.08 -8.76 -5.42
N THR A 367 15.57 -9.75 -6.16
CA THR A 367 15.13 -10.03 -7.55
C THR A 367 13.69 -10.52 -7.71
N ASN A 368 12.95 -10.69 -6.60
CA ASN A 368 11.53 -11.03 -6.60
C ASN A 368 10.61 -9.80 -6.55
N PHE A 369 11.14 -8.58 -6.38
CA PHE A 369 10.42 -7.35 -6.66
C PHE A 369 10.76 -6.88 -8.07
N ARG A 370 9.75 -6.77 -8.94
CA ARG A 370 9.92 -6.61 -10.38
C ARG A 370 8.97 -5.57 -10.95
N GLU A 371 9.35 -5.00 -12.09
CA GLU A 371 8.49 -4.19 -12.94
C GLU A 371 8.28 -4.88 -14.29
N THR A 372 7.10 -4.74 -14.87
CA THR A 372 6.80 -5.30 -16.19
C THR A 372 7.70 -4.71 -17.28
N THR A 373 7.99 -5.49 -18.32
CA THR A 373 8.70 -5.03 -19.52
C THR A 373 7.82 -5.09 -20.77
N GLU A 374 6.55 -5.41 -20.60
CA GLU A 374 5.60 -5.52 -21.71
C GLU A 374 5.06 -4.15 -22.13
N SER A 375 4.49 -4.08 -23.33
CA SER A 375 3.70 -2.92 -23.77
C SER A 375 2.35 -2.84 -23.05
N GLY A 376 1.78 -1.65 -22.98
CA GLY A 376 0.56 -1.41 -22.19
C GLY A 376 0.86 -1.50 -20.69
N ILE A 377 -0.16 -1.34 -19.86
CA ILE A 377 0.02 -1.29 -18.41
C ILE A 377 -0.38 -2.59 -17.71
N LEU A 378 0.34 -2.93 -16.63
CA LEU A 378 -0.07 -3.92 -15.63
C LEU A 378 -1.20 -3.33 -14.79
N HIS A 379 -2.43 -3.42 -15.29
CA HIS A 379 -3.55 -2.74 -14.67
C HIS A 379 -4.20 -3.52 -13.51
N HIS A 380 -3.60 -4.63 -13.07
CA HIS A 380 -4.06 -5.41 -11.93
C HIS A 380 -4.00 -4.68 -10.59
N LYS A 381 -4.77 -5.19 -9.63
CA LYS A 381 -4.72 -4.89 -8.19
C LYS A 381 -4.93 -6.19 -7.43
N VAL A 382 -4.05 -7.14 -7.70
CA VAL A 382 -4.23 -8.54 -7.34
C VAL A 382 -3.25 -8.95 -6.25
N LEU A 383 -3.74 -9.77 -5.33
CA LEU A 383 -2.91 -10.54 -4.42
C LEU A 383 -3.37 -12.00 -4.47
N ILE A 384 -2.41 -12.91 -4.43
CA ILE A 384 -2.64 -14.35 -4.44
C ILE A 384 -1.83 -14.95 -3.29
N ALA A 385 -2.51 -15.43 -2.26
CA ALA A 385 -1.89 -16.14 -1.15
C ALA A 385 -2.02 -17.65 -1.36
N ASP A 386 -0.95 -18.38 -1.11
CA ASP A 386 -0.91 -19.84 -0.98
C ASP A 386 -1.39 -20.62 -2.22
N ALA A 387 -1.30 -20.04 -3.41
CA ALA A 387 -1.67 -20.72 -4.67
C ALA A 387 -0.89 -22.01 -4.96
N LEU A 388 0.26 -22.21 -4.32
CA LEU A 388 1.07 -23.42 -4.47
C LEU A 388 0.70 -24.54 -3.50
N GLN A 389 -0.21 -24.30 -2.54
CA GLN A 389 -0.58 -25.26 -1.52
C GLN A 389 -2.08 -25.18 -1.20
N THR A 390 -2.86 -26.10 -1.79
CA THR A 390 -4.33 -26.08 -1.72
C THR A 390 -4.91 -26.30 -0.32
N ASP A 391 -4.17 -26.97 0.56
CA ASP A 391 -4.50 -27.20 1.97
C ASP A 391 -4.19 -25.99 2.89
N SER A 392 -3.60 -24.92 2.34
CA SER A 392 -3.25 -23.70 3.08
C SER A 392 -4.29 -22.57 2.94
N ASN A 393 -5.53 -22.90 2.59
CA ASN A 393 -6.63 -21.95 2.36
C ASN A 393 -6.27 -20.82 1.36
N PRO A 394 -6.07 -21.14 0.07
CA PRO A 394 -5.65 -20.15 -0.92
C PRO A 394 -6.62 -18.98 -1.05
N VAL A 395 -6.06 -17.77 -1.23
CA VAL A 395 -6.82 -16.52 -1.29
C VAL A 395 -6.47 -15.74 -2.54
N VAL A 396 -7.47 -15.16 -3.19
CA VAL A 396 -7.30 -14.13 -4.23
C VAL A 396 -7.99 -12.85 -3.80
N LEU A 397 -7.26 -11.75 -3.77
CA LEU A 397 -7.82 -10.40 -3.69
C LEU A 397 -7.73 -9.75 -5.06
N THR A 398 -8.79 -9.08 -5.49
CA THR A 398 -8.83 -8.34 -6.76
C THR A 398 -9.90 -7.24 -6.77
N GLY A 399 -9.92 -6.41 -7.80
CA GLY A 399 -10.88 -5.32 -7.96
C GLY A 399 -10.26 -4.10 -8.62
N SER A 400 -10.76 -2.91 -8.27
CA SER A 400 -10.29 -1.64 -8.84
C SER A 400 -9.31 -0.88 -7.93
N HIS A 401 -9.28 -1.22 -6.64
CA HIS A 401 -8.58 -0.48 -5.58
C HIS A 401 -7.05 -0.45 -5.75
N ASN A 402 -6.50 0.67 -6.24
CA ASN A 402 -5.05 0.90 -6.27
C ASN A 402 -4.47 0.90 -4.86
N TRP A 403 -3.27 0.36 -4.64
CA TRP A 403 -2.65 0.29 -3.31
C TRP A 403 -2.01 1.64 -2.91
N SER A 404 -2.89 2.63 -2.69
CA SER A 404 -2.55 4.05 -2.56
C SER A 404 -3.44 4.79 -1.56
N ASN A 405 -2.98 5.94 -1.07
CA ASN A 405 -3.77 6.78 -0.15
C ASN A 405 -5.07 7.32 -0.75
N ASN A 406 -5.09 7.66 -2.04
CA ASN A 406 -6.30 8.16 -2.69
C ASN A 406 -7.37 7.08 -2.78
N ALA A 407 -6.98 5.84 -3.10
CA ALA A 407 -7.92 4.73 -3.13
C ALA A 407 -8.53 4.48 -1.75
N GLU A 408 -7.75 4.57 -0.68
CA GLU A 408 -8.24 4.35 0.69
C GLU A 408 -9.15 5.46 1.21
N THR A 409 -8.90 6.73 0.84
CA THR A 409 -9.52 7.87 1.53
C THR A 409 -10.45 8.72 0.67
N ARG A 410 -10.40 8.60 -0.66
CA ARG A 410 -11.06 9.56 -1.56
C ARG A 410 -11.77 8.95 -2.76
N ASN A 411 -11.25 7.88 -3.34
CA ASN A 411 -11.81 7.29 -4.55
C ASN A 411 -12.92 6.30 -4.21
N ASP A 412 -13.90 6.20 -5.09
CA ASP A 412 -14.83 5.07 -5.09
C ASP A 412 -14.16 3.87 -5.77
N GLU A 413 -13.98 2.79 -5.02
CA GLU A 413 -13.32 1.56 -5.47
C GLU A 413 -14.07 0.35 -4.93
N ASN A 414 -13.91 -0.80 -5.56
CA ASN A 414 -14.39 -2.08 -5.03
C ASN A 414 -13.26 -3.11 -4.96
N THR A 415 -13.36 -4.00 -3.98
CA THR A 415 -12.41 -5.09 -3.72
C THR A 415 -13.17 -6.35 -3.35
N LEU A 416 -12.80 -7.47 -3.97
CA LEU A 416 -13.25 -8.81 -3.63
C LEU A 416 -12.08 -9.62 -3.07
N ILE A 417 -12.36 -10.44 -2.06
CA ILE A 417 -11.43 -11.45 -1.53
C ILE A 417 -12.13 -12.80 -1.64
N LEU A 418 -11.55 -13.73 -2.40
CA LEU A 418 -12.12 -15.04 -2.72
C LEU A 418 -11.24 -16.14 -2.10
N TYR A 419 -11.86 -17.05 -1.36
CA TYR A 419 -11.19 -18.16 -0.67
C TYR A 419 -11.42 -19.46 -1.45
N ASP A 420 -10.64 -19.66 -2.52
CA ASP A 420 -10.79 -20.80 -3.40
C ASP A 420 -9.48 -21.17 -4.11
N ALA A 421 -9.14 -22.46 -4.06
CA ALA A 421 -7.91 -22.99 -4.62
C ALA A 421 -7.89 -22.98 -6.16
N ASP A 422 -9.03 -23.25 -6.80
CA ASP A 422 -9.12 -23.27 -8.25
C ASP A 422 -8.95 -21.85 -8.81
N ILE A 423 -9.61 -20.85 -8.21
CA ILE A 423 -9.46 -19.44 -8.56
C ILE A 423 -8.03 -18.97 -8.30
N ALA A 424 -7.41 -19.32 -7.16
CA ALA A 424 -6.00 -19.01 -6.89
C ALA A 424 -5.07 -19.60 -7.97
N ASN A 425 -5.34 -20.82 -8.42
CA ASN A 425 -4.62 -21.44 -9.53
C ASN A 425 -4.81 -20.68 -10.87
N LEU A 426 -6.01 -20.17 -11.16
CA LEU A 426 -6.24 -19.35 -12.38
C LEU A 426 -5.39 -18.08 -12.37
N TYR A 427 -5.39 -17.36 -11.24
CA TYR A 427 -4.60 -16.14 -11.09
C TYR A 427 -3.11 -16.42 -11.02
N TYR A 428 -2.69 -17.60 -10.54
CA TYR A 428 -1.27 -17.97 -10.54
C TYR A 428 -0.73 -18.18 -11.96
N GLN A 429 -1.52 -18.75 -12.88
CA GLN A 429 -1.15 -18.85 -14.29
C GLN A 429 -0.92 -17.47 -14.93
N GLU A 430 -1.78 -16.50 -14.61
CA GLU A 430 -1.61 -15.10 -15.02
C GLU A 430 -0.33 -14.50 -14.41
N PHE A 431 -0.19 -14.59 -13.09
CA PHE A 431 0.98 -14.05 -12.37
C PHE A 431 2.30 -14.63 -12.89
N SER A 432 2.37 -15.95 -13.11
CA SER A 432 3.57 -16.63 -13.63
C SER A 432 4.01 -16.03 -14.97
N GLN A 433 3.06 -15.77 -15.87
CA GLN A 433 3.38 -15.15 -17.14
C GLN A 433 3.85 -13.69 -16.96
N ARG A 434 3.17 -12.89 -16.14
CA ARG A 434 3.58 -11.50 -15.86
C ARG A 434 4.97 -11.45 -15.22
N PHE A 435 5.28 -12.36 -14.31
CA PHE A 435 6.59 -12.45 -13.67
C PHE A 435 7.70 -12.87 -14.65
N LYS A 436 7.42 -13.76 -15.63
CA LYS A 436 8.36 -14.09 -16.72
C LYS A 436 8.67 -12.90 -17.62
N GLN A 437 7.70 -12.01 -17.80
CA GLN A 437 7.79 -10.81 -18.64
C GLN A 437 8.07 -9.54 -17.83
N SER A 438 8.92 -9.69 -16.81
CA SER A 438 9.28 -8.60 -15.90
C SER A 438 10.77 -8.67 -15.59
N ARG A 439 11.32 -7.54 -15.16
CA ARG A 439 12.72 -7.41 -14.71
C ARG A 439 12.76 -6.98 -13.25
N ALA A 440 13.80 -7.37 -12.52
CA ALA A 440 13.99 -6.91 -11.14
C ALA A 440 14.03 -5.38 -11.08
N ILE A 441 13.40 -4.82 -10.06
CA ILE A 441 13.59 -3.42 -9.67
C ILE A 441 14.83 -3.38 -8.77
N ALA A 442 15.71 -2.42 -8.99
CA ALA A 442 16.73 -2.05 -8.02
C ALA A 442 16.46 -0.62 -7.56
N PRO A 443 16.97 -0.23 -6.38
CA PRO A 443 16.73 1.11 -5.90
C PRO A 443 17.44 2.11 -6.83
N ASN A 444 17.01 3.38 -6.74
CA ASN A 444 17.81 4.48 -7.26
C ASN A 444 19.26 4.33 -6.77
N PRO A 445 20.24 4.69 -7.62
CA PRO A 445 21.63 4.62 -7.20
C PRO A 445 21.78 5.45 -5.92
N VAL A 446 22.52 4.93 -4.93
CA VAL A 446 22.89 5.68 -3.72
C VAL A 446 24.33 6.13 -3.88
N LEU A 447 24.51 7.44 -3.98
CA LEU A 447 25.74 8.19 -4.12
C LEU A 447 25.82 9.12 -2.90
N ASP A 448 26.90 8.95 -2.16
CA ASP A 448 27.28 9.79 -1.03
C ASP A 448 28.81 9.96 -1.10
N LEU A 449 29.26 11.17 -1.40
CA LEU A 449 30.67 11.54 -1.48
C LEU A 449 31.26 11.85 -0.10
N GLY A 450 30.45 11.79 0.96
CA GLY A 450 30.81 12.11 2.33
C GLY A 450 30.65 13.59 2.66
N PRO A 451 30.93 13.99 3.92
CA PRO A 451 30.84 15.38 4.35
C PRO A 451 31.91 16.26 3.68
N ASP A 452 31.68 17.57 3.65
CA ASP A 452 32.68 18.56 3.24
C ASP A 452 34.02 18.37 3.99
N ILE A 453 35.13 18.48 3.26
CA ILE A 453 36.46 18.21 3.79
C ILE A 453 37.39 19.41 3.65
N SER A 454 38.31 19.57 4.60
CA SER A 454 39.35 20.60 4.59
C SER A 454 40.72 19.94 4.53
N VAL A 455 41.54 20.30 3.53
CA VAL A 455 42.86 19.72 3.32
C VAL A 455 43.91 20.79 3.00
N CYS A 456 45.18 20.41 3.15
CA CYS A 456 46.30 21.27 2.79
C CYS A 456 46.33 21.55 1.28
N ALA A 457 46.61 22.79 0.89
CA ALA A 457 46.89 23.14 -0.50
C ALA A 457 48.05 22.29 -1.06
N GLY A 458 47.87 21.75 -2.26
CA GLY A 458 48.82 20.83 -2.90
C GLY A 458 48.68 19.36 -2.50
N GLN A 459 47.72 19.02 -1.63
CA GLN A 459 47.31 17.63 -1.42
C GLN A 459 46.34 17.15 -2.49
N LYS A 460 46.32 15.84 -2.69
CA LYS A 460 45.40 15.15 -3.60
C LYS A 460 44.31 14.49 -2.78
N VAL A 461 43.06 14.75 -3.14
CA VAL A 461 41.88 14.09 -2.54
C VAL A 461 41.37 13.04 -3.50
N LEU A 462 41.27 11.79 -3.07
CA LEU A 462 40.54 10.77 -3.80
C LEU A 462 39.06 10.87 -3.44
N LEU A 463 38.22 11.11 -4.44
CA LEU A 463 36.77 10.98 -4.32
C LEU A 463 36.34 9.68 -5.02
N ASP A 464 35.51 8.91 -4.33
CA ASP A 464 34.97 7.64 -4.83
C ASP A 464 33.45 7.74 -4.89
N ALA A 465 32.89 7.61 -6.09
CA ALA A 465 31.45 7.57 -6.27
C ALA A 465 30.86 6.17 -6.03
N GLY A 466 31.69 5.15 -5.79
CA GLY A 466 31.27 3.75 -5.64
C GLY A 466 31.26 2.98 -6.98
N THR A 467 30.99 1.69 -6.92
CA THR A 467 30.97 0.79 -8.09
C THR A 467 29.55 0.26 -8.38
N GLY A 468 29.27 -0.13 -9.63
CA GLY A 468 28.00 -0.78 -10.00
C GLY A 468 26.98 0.11 -10.73
N PHE A 469 27.34 1.35 -11.09
CA PHE A 469 26.49 2.25 -11.86
C PHE A 469 26.68 2.09 -13.37
N SER A 470 25.64 2.38 -14.17
CA SER A 470 25.71 2.30 -15.63
C SER A 470 26.51 3.46 -16.24
N SER A 471 26.65 4.58 -15.53
CA SER A 471 27.53 5.69 -15.92
C SER A 471 27.87 6.62 -14.74
N TYR A 472 28.97 7.35 -14.88
CA TYR A 472 29.43 8.38 -13.96
C TYR A 472 29.65 9.69 -14.73
N SER A 473 29.28 10.82 -14.14
CA SER A 473 29.51 12.15 -14.70
C SER A 473 29.95 13.12 -13.60
N TRP A 474 31.23 13.45 -13.60
CA TRP A 474 31.82 14.37 -12.63
C TRP A 474 31.86 15.81 -13.17
N SER A 475 31.83 16.80 -12.28
CA SER A 475 31.93 18.22 -12.65
C SER A 475 33.23 18.60 -13.37
N ASN A 476 34.28 17.77 -13.24
CA ASN A 476 35.54 17.91 -13.98
C ASN A 476 35.53 17.23 -15.37
N GLY A 477 34.39 16.67 -15.79
CA GLY A 477 34.21 15.95 -17.05
C GLY A 477 34.62 14.47 -17.04
N SER A 478 35.09 13.94 -15.90
CA SER A 478 35.43 12.51 -15.78
C SER A 478 34.20 11.60 -15.84
N THR A 479 34.41 10.37 -16.30
CA THR A 479 33.43 9.27 -16.32
C THR A 479 33.90 8.03 -15.56
N ALA A 480 35.03 8.12 -14.85
CA ALA A 480 35.54 7.06 -13.99
C ALA A 480 34.74 6.97 -12.67
N SER A 481 34.75 5.81 -12.01
CA SER A 481 34.12 5.63 -10.68
C SER A 481 34.81 6.40 -9.57
N GLN A 482 36.07 6.78 -9.76
CA GLN A 482 36.88 7.55 -8.83
C GLN A 482 37.57 8.69 -9.56
N ILE A 483 37.75 9.81 -8.86
CA ILE A 483 38.58 10.92 -9.35
C ILE A 483 39.56 11.37 -8.27
N ILE A 484 40.70 11.90 -8.72
CA ILE A 484 41.63 12.61 -7.84
C ILE A 484 41.46 14.10 -8.09
N VAL A 485 41.08 14.84 -7.05
CA VAL A 485 41.04 16.29 -7.04
C VAL A 485 42.40 16.81 -6.58
N ASP A 486 43.13 17.43 -7.50
CA ASP A 486 44.45 18.01 -7.28
C ASP A 486 44.34 19.54 -7.35
N THR A 487 44.91 20.24 -6.36
CA THR A 487 44.91 21.71 -6.30
C THR A 487 46.23 22.36 -6.64
N SER A 488 47.17 21.60 -7.19
CA SER A 488 48.37 22.17 -7.80
C SER A 488 47.98 23.17 -8.89
N GLY A 489 47.94 24.46 -8.54
CA GLY A 489 47.59 25.57 -9.42
C GLY A 489 46.24 26.27 -9.18
N ILE A 490 45.39 25.82 -8.24
CA ILE A 490 44.05 26.42 -8.01
C ILE A 490 44.03 27.50 -6.90
N GLY A 491 45.09 27.63 -6.11
CA GLY A 491 45.17 28.60 -5.00
C GLY A 491 44.36 28.18 -3.77
N LEU A 492 44.37 29.03 -2.72
CA LEU A 492 43.60 28.78 -1.50
C LEU A 492 42.11 29.07 -1.73
N GLY A 493 41.21 28.24 -1.21
CA GLY A 493 39.77 28.45 -1.36
C GLY A 493 38.95 27.16 -1.38
N ASN A 494 37.69 27.29 -1.76
CA ASN A 494 36.73 26.18 -1.82
C ASN A 494 36.55 25.73 -3.26
N ILE A 495 36.57 24.42 -3.50
CA ILE A 495 36.15 23.80 -4.76
C ILE A 495 34.95 22.92 -4.45
N THR A 496 33.85 23.13 -5.16
CA THR A 496 32.71 22.21 -5.12
C THR A 496 32.81 21.23 -6.27
N ILE A 497 32.82 19.95 -5.95
CA ILE A 497 32.81 18.87 -6.91
C ILE A 497 31.46 18.17 -6.82
N SER A 498 30.85 17.91 -7.98
CA SER A 498 29.63 17.13 -8.06
C SER A 498 29.86 15.86 -8.87
N CYS A 499 29.20 14.78 -8.48
CA CYS A 499 29.11 13.57 -9.28
C CYS A 499 27.64 13.27 -9.55
N THR A 500 27.33 12.85 -10.78
CA THR A 500 26.03 12.30 -11.15
C THR A 500 26.22 10.87 -11.60
N VAL A 501 25.50 9.94 -10.97
CA VAL A 501 25.51 8.52 -11.33
C VAL A 501 24.15 8.12 -11.88
N ASN A 502 24.17 7.21 -12.85
CA ASN A 502 22.94 6.62 -13.40
C ASN A 502 22.96 5.11 -13.20
N ASN A 503 21.79 4.52 -12.99
CA ASN A 503 21.53 3.12 -13.28
C ASN A 503 20.26 3.01 -14.14
N VAL A 504 19.77 1.79 -14.40
CA VAL A 504 18.54 1.59 -15.20
C VAL A 504 17.27 2.11 -14.49
N TYR A 505 17.36 2.48 -13.21
CA TYR A 505 16.23 2.88 -12.35
C TYR A 505 16.19 4.38 -12.05
N GLY A 506 17.29 5.11 -12.22
CA GLY A 506 17.30 6.56 -12.04
C GLY A 506 18.68 7.20 -12.02
N THR A 507 18.67 8.50 -11.71
CA THR A 507 19.84 9.38 -11.64
C THR A 507 19.94 9.98 -10.25
N GLN A 508 21.12 9.97 -9.65
CA GLN A 508 21.40 10.74 -8.42
C GLN A 508 22.60 11.64 -8.63
N THR A 509 22.54 12.84 -8.06
CA THR A 509 23.66 13.77 -7.98
C THR A 509 23.98 14.04 -6.52
N ASP A 510 25.27 14.03 -6.18
CA ASP A 510 25.77 14.49 -4.90
C ASP A 510 26.90 15.52 -5.09
N GLN A 511 27.09 16.39 -4.10
CA GLN A 511 28.10 17.45 -4.11
C GLN A 511 28.92 17.43 -2.82
N ILE A 512 30.24 17.60 -2.97
CA ILE A 512 31.17 17.79 -1.87
C ILE A 512 31.95 19.10 -2.05
N THR A 513 32.06 19.88 -0.99
CA THR A 513 32.94 21.05 -0.92
C THR A 513 34.27 20.66 -0.30
N ILE A 514 35.34 20.93 -1.03
CA ILE A 514 36.72 20.72 -0.57
C ILE A 514 37.36 22.10 -0.35
N THR A 515 37.73 22.39 0.90
CA THR A 515 38.41 23.63 1.28
C THR A 515 39.92 23.39 1.37
N PHE A 516 40.68 24.16 0.60
CA PHE A 516 42.15 24.12 0.57
C PHE A 516 42.74 25.33 1.29
N PHE A 517 43.59 25.08 2.28
CA PHE A 517 44.26 26.12 3.07
C PHE A 517 45.78 25.95 3.05
N ALA A 518 46.52 27.03 3.30
CA ALA A 518 47.97 27.01 3.28
C ALA A 518 48.48 26.18 4.45
N CYS A 519 49.11 25.04 4.16
CA CYS A 519 49.85 24.28 5.16
C CYS A 519 51.31 24.72 5.20
N THR A 520 51.53 26.03 5.25
CA THR A 520 52.81 26.58 5.64
C THR A 520 52.89 26.53 7.16
N GLY A 521 53.85 25.76 7.68
CA GLY A 521 54.08 25.61 9.13
C GLY A 521 54.65 26.86 9.80
N ILE A 522 53.96 28.01 9.68
CA ILE A 522 54.15 29.22 10.47
C ILE A 522 52.77 29.89 10.62
N GLU A 523 52.21 29.72 11.82
CA GLU A 523 51.09 30.43 12.46
C GLU A 523 50.18 31.32 11.57
N ASP A 524 49.19 30.69 10.94
CA ASP A 524 48.02 31.40 10.44
C ASP A 524 47.10 31.78 11.60
N ASN A 525 46.58 33.02 11.56
CA ASN A 525 45.75 33.69 12.57
C ASN A 525 44.46 32.96 13.02
N TYR A 526 44.24 31.70 12.61
CA TYR A 526 43.25 30.80 13.20
C TYR A 526 43.64 30.38 14.63
N THR A 527 44.94 30.31 14.96
CA THR A 527 45.42 29.93 16.31
C THR A 527 45.35 31.02 17.36
N LYS A 528 45.06 32.28 17.00
CA LYS A 528 44.98 33.36 18.00
C LYS A 528 43.74 33.30 18.89
N ASN A 529 42.68 32.61 18.46
CA ASN A 529 41.40 32.60 19.19
C ASN A 529 40.78 31.22 19.42
N HIS A 530 41.36 30.14 18.88
CA HIS A 530 40.78 28.80 18.95
C HIS A 530 41.65 27.82 19.74
N LEU A 531 40.99 26.88 20.44
CA LEU A 531 41.61 25.77 21.16
C LEU A 531 41.87 24.63 20.18
N LEU A 532 43.10 24.11 20.15
CA LEU A 532 43.47 22.95 19.33
C LEU A 532 43.71 21.71 20.19
N ILE A 533 43.30 20.55 19.69
CA ILE A 533 43.63 19.25 20.29
C ILE A 533 44.32 18.33 19.28
N TYR A 534 45.44 17.72 19.68
CA TYR A 534 46.17 16.78 18.82
C TYR A 534 47.00 15.76 19.64
N PRO A 535 47.14 14.51 19.17
CA PRO A 535 46.43 13.94 18.02
C PRO A 535 44.94 13.76 18.35
N ASN A 536 44.10 13.91 17.32
CA ASN A 536 42.67 13.58 17.37
C ASN A 536 42.33 12.92 16.03
N PRO A 537 42.18 11.58 15.95
CA PRO A 537 41.97 10.65 17.07
C PRO A 537 43.19 10.44 17.96
N CYS A 538 42.97 10.16 19.26
CA CYS A 538 44.02 9.81 20.22
C CYS A 538 43.87 8.36 20.72
N ARG A 539 44.96 7.78 21.24
CA ARG A 539 44.95 6.43 21.85
C ARG A 539 45.20 6.45 23.35
N GLU A 540 46.20 7.18 23.82
CA GLU A 540 46.56 7.21 25.24
C GLU A 540 46.56 8.63 25.77
N PHE A 541 47.04 9.58 24.98
CA PHE A 541 47.10 10.98 25.36
C PHE A 541 46.75 11.89 24.18
N PHE A 542 46.27 13.09 24.50
CA PHE A 542 46.15 14.19 23.55
C PHE A 542 46.71 15.47 24.19
N ARG A 543 47.13 16.41 23.36
CA ARG A 543 47.62 17.72 23.79
C ARG A 543 46.58 18.78 23.49
N ILE A 544 46.39 19.71 24.41
CA ILE A 544 45.61 20.92 24.26
C ILE A 544 46.58 22.07 24.06
N GLN A 545 46.41 22.81 22.97
CA GLN A 545 47.09 24.08 22.75
C GLN A 545 46.08 25.21 22.89
N LEU A 546 46.36 26.10 23.84
CA LEU A 546 45.48 27.21 24.19
C LEU A 546 45.91 28.52 23.51
N PRO A 547 44.96 29.45 23.29
CA PRO A 547 45.31 30.80 22.88
C PRO A 547 46.29 31.47 23.88
N PRO A 548 47.21 32.35 23.42
CA PRO A 548 48.27 32.92 24.27
C PRO A 548 47.78 33.63 25.55
N ASP A 549 46.57 34.19 25.54
CA ASP A 549 45.98 34.93 26.65
C ASP A 549 45.08 34.08 27.57
N ALA A 550 44.87 32.80 27.24
CA ALA A 550 43.98 31.92 27.99
C ALA A 550 44.67 31.35 29.24
N LYS A 551 44.10 31.63 30.42
CA LYS A 551 44.52 31.04 31.70
C LYS A 551 43.51 29.96 32.12
N PRO A 552 43.74 28.67 31.81
CA PRO A 552 42.79 27.61 32.12
C PRO A 552 42.68 27.43 33.63
N GLN A 553 41.44 27.25 34.12
CA GLN A 553 41.12 26.92 35.50
C GLN A 553 40.87 25.42 35.65
N PHE A 554 40.06 24.84 34.74
CA PHE A 554 39.72 23.42 34.71
C PHE A 554 39.58 22.92 33.27
N ILE A 555 39.91 21.64 33.08
CA ILE A 555 39.59 20.86 31.89
C ILE A 555 38.64 19.75 32.30
N GLU A 556 37.54 19.64 31.59
CA GLU A 556 36.46 18.67 31.82
C GLU A 556 36.28 17.85 30.53
N ILE A 557 36.07 16.54 30.66
CA ILE A 557 35.76 15.65 29.53
C ILE A 557 34.41 15.01 29.81
N TYR A 558 33.53 15.04 28.81
CA TYR A 558 32.18 14.49 28.86
C TYR A 558 32.01 13.39 27.81
N ASN A 559 31.22 12.36 28.11
CA ASN A 559 30.76 11.42 27.10
C ASN A 559 29.63 12.03 26.23
N ILE A 560 29.19 11.31 25.19
CA ILE A 560 28.11 11.79 24.30
C ILE A 560 26.75 11.93 24.99
N GLN A 561 26.55 11.29 26.14
CA GLN A 561 25.35 11.44 26.98
C GLN A 561 25.43 12.68 27.91
N GLY A 562 26.51 13.47 27.83
CA GLY A 562 26.69 14.68 28.64
C GLY A 562 27.14 14.43 30.08
N GLN A 563 27.54 13.20 30.42
CA GLN A 563 28.09 12.87 31.73
C GLN A 563 29.58 13.19 31.76
N MET A 564 30.04 13.89 32.80
CA MET A 564 31.44 14.19 33.00
C MET A 564 32.19 12.91 33.38
N VAL A 565 33.19 12.54 32.59
CA VAL A 565 34.00 11.32 32.77
C VAL A 565 35.40 11.62 33.32
N MET A 566 35.89 12.86 33.20
CA MET A 566 37.19 13.27 33.72
C MET A 566 37.22 14.78 34.01
N GLN A 567 37.93 15.18 35.07
CA GLN A 567 38.25 16.58 35.35
C GLN A 567 39.70 16.68 35.83
N GLN A 568 40.45 17.69 35.34
CA GLN A 568 41.83 17.92 35.77
C GLN A 568 42.12 19.39 36.06
N THR A 569 42.84 19.63 37.16
CA THR A 569 43.35 20.95 37.59
C THR A 569 44.86 20.97 37.44
N THR A 570 45.41 21.79 36.54
CA THR A 570 46.88 21.86 36.34
C THR A 570 47.34 23.30 36.09
N ARG A 571 48.50 23.66 36.66
CA ARG A 571 49.26 24.88 36.31
C ARG A 571 50.01 24.63 35.00
N LEU A 572 49.77 25.47 33.99
CA LEU A 572 50.46 25.40 32.69
C LEU A 572 51.99 25.54 32.83
N VAL A 573 52.72 24.74 32.06
CA VAL A 573 54.14 24.98 31.71
C VAL A 573 54.16 25.35 30.23
N GLY A 574 54.17 26.65 29.91
CA GLY A 574 54.03 27.15 28.53
C GLY A 574 52.57 27.20 28.03
N ASN A 575 52.36 27.02 26.72
CA ASN A 575 51.04 27.16 26.06
C ASN A 575 50.38 25.82 25.64
N SER A 576 50.95 24.69 26.05
CA SER A 576 50.44 23.34 25.73
C SER A 576 50.34 22.47 26.98
N LEU A 577 49.29 21.68 27.08
CA LEU A 577 49.09 20.69 28.15
C LEU A 577 48.76 19.32 27.57
N GLU A 578 49.43 18.28 28.05
CA GLU A 578 49.14 16.89 27.68
C GLU A 578 48.16 16.27 28.68
N ILE A 579 47.13 15.59 28.16
CA ILE A 579 46.05 14.97 28.91
C ILE A 579 46.06 13.48 28.60
N ASN A 580 46.14 12.67 29.64
CA ASN A 580 46.07 11.21 29.54
C ASN A 580 44.61 10.75 29.61
N VAL A 581 44.20 9.97 28.62
CA VAL A 581 42.86 9.38 28.45
C VAL A 581 42.93 7.88 28.22
N SER A 582 44.02 7.22 28.60
CA SER A 582 44.21 5.78 28.42
C SER A 582 43.13 4.94 29.12
N GLU A 583 42.57 5.45 30.22
CA GLU A 583 41.51 4.79 30.99
C GLU A 583 40.09 4.99 30.40
N LEU A 584 39.94 5.87 29.41
CA LEU A 584 38.65 6.09 28.74
C LEU A 584 38.43 5.04 27.65
N ASN A 585 37.23 4.47 27.59
CA ASN A 585 36.84 3.55 26.53
C ASN A 585 36.89 4.24 25.15
N PRO A 586 37.19 3.51 24.05
CA PRO A 586 37.07 4.04 22.70
C PRO A 586 35.69 4.64 22.44
N GLY A 587 35.65 5.81 21.82
CA GLY A 587 34.41 6.57 21.65
C GLY A 587 34.62 8.06 21.43
N ILE A 588 33.50 8.78 21.33
CA ILE A 588 33.48 10.23 21.13
C ILE A 588 33.30 10.91 22.49
N TYR A 589 34.12 11.92 22.74
CA TYR A 589 34.08 12.73 23.95
C TYR A 589 34.03 14.22 23.60
N ILE A 590 33.53 15.01 24.54
CA ILE A 590 33.53 16.47 24.48
C ILE A 590 34.50 16.99 25.54
N VAL A 591 35.56 17.66 25.11
CA VAL A 591 36.53 18.32 25.98
C VAL A 591 36.10 19.78 26.14
N ARG A 592 35.92 20.21 27.38
CA ARG A 592 35.55 21.57 27.76
C ARG A 592 36.66 22.18 28.59
N VAL A 593 37.10 23.38 28.21
CA VAL A 593 38.16 24.11 28.92
C VAL A 593 37.64 25.46 29.36
N LEU A 594 37.67 25.71 30.67
CA LEU A 594 37.29 27.00 31.25
C LEU A 594 38.54 27.83 31.48
N ALA A 595 38.62 29.01 30.87
CA ALA A 595 39.74 29.94 31.03
C ALA A 595 39.23 31.37 31.30
N GLY A 596 39.21 31.77 32.58
CA GLY A 596 38.58 33.01 33.01
C GLY A 596 37.08 33.02 32.71
N ASN A 597 36.61 34.02 31.96
CA ASN A 597 35.19 34.14 31.56
C ASN A 597 34.87 33.45 30.21
N LYS A 598 35.83 32.73 29.60
CA LYS A 598 35.63 32.02 28.33
C LYS A 598 35.58 30.52 28.53
N VAL A 599 34.70 29.87 27.78
CA VAL A 599 34.56 28.41 27.73
C VAL A 599 34.87 27.96 26.31
N TYR A 600 35.83 27.05 26.16
CA TYR A 600 36.17 26.40 24.90
C TYR A 600 35.63 24.98 24.90
N VAL A 601 35.09 24.52 23.78
CA VAL A 601 34.52 23.17 23.64
C VAL A 601 35.05 22.54 22.36
N VAL A 602 35.53 21.31 22.42
CA VAL A 602 36.08 20.58 21.27
C VAL A 602 35.75 19.09 21.37
N ARG A 603 35.49 18.45 20.23
CA ARG A 603 35.20 17.01 20.15
C ARG A 603 36.50 16.21 20.04
N LEU A 604 36.68 15.24 20.92
CA LEU A 604 37.79 14.27 20.93
C LEU A 604 37.28 12.90 20.48
N LEU A 605 38.00 12.23 19.58
CA LEU A 605 37.80 10.84 19.21
C LEU A 605 38.89 9.98 19.84
N LYS A 606 38.51 9.10 20.76
CA LYS A 606 39.38 8.11 21.39
C LYS A 606 39.27 6.80 20.62
N GLN A 607 40.39 6.28 20.15
CA GLN A 607 40.52 4.97 19.51
C GLN A 607 40.97 3.90 20.49
#